data_AF-A0A7Z9GM56-F1
#
_entry.id   AF-A0A7Z9GM56-F1
#
_cell.length_a   1.000
_cell.length_b   1.000
_cell.length_c   1.000
_cell.angle_alpha   90.00
_cell.angle_beta   90.00
_cell.angle_gamma   90.00
#
_symmetry.space_group_name_H-M   'P 1'
#
loop_
_entity.id
_entity.type
_entity.pdbx_description
1 polymer ?
#
loop_
_entity_poly.entity_id
_entity_poly.type
_entity_poly.pdbx_seq_one_letter_code
_entity_poly.pdbx_strand_id
1 'polypeptide(L)'
;MHKTTGIFILMMMSVVLSGHGSVPDVDFTRQTAHVVWVFDGDTIVVTLRGKSGNYEANLMAVDAAGWGEDGGSCYALEAAEFLRALIFDEDIVITWDSVDKTDRRGRLLVYAEIAGKDVNAEVIRRGNAWVPRKYPADKKAEYIRIERLARDSKIGLWGSCPEGYLKHRPS
;
A
#
# COMPACT_ATOMS: atom_id res chain seq x y z
N MET A 1 -27.42 27.73 26.23
CA MET A 1 -26.02 27.37 25.89
C MET A 1 -26.03 26.63 24.57
N HIS A 2 -25.80 27.34 23.47
CA HIS A 2 -25.74 26.73 22.13
C HIS A 2 -24.44 25.93 21.99
N LYS A 3 -24.55 24.63 21.71
CA LYS A 3 -23.44 23.83 21.21
C LYS A 3 -23.41 24.02 19.70
N THR A 4 -22.41 24.76 19.23
CA THR A 4 -22.12 24.93 17.81
C THR A 4 -21.54 23.60 17.31
N THR A 5 -22.33 22.84 16.56
CA THR A 5 -21.85 21.67 15.83
C THR A 5 -20.99 22.16 14.68
N GLY A 6 -19.66 22.11 14.84
CA GLY A 6 -18.72 22.39 13.77
C GLY A 6 -18.78 21.26 12.75
N ILE A 7 -19.38 21.53 11.59
CA ILE A 7 -19.27 20.68 10.40
C ILE A 7 -17.84 20.86 9.88
N PHE A 8 -16.96 19.91 10.15
CA PHE A 8 -15.70 19.80 9.41
C PHE A 8 -16.03 19.20 8.04
N ILE A 9 -16.32 20.07 7.08
CA ILE A 9 -16.28 19.71 5.65
C ILE A 9 -14.82 19.34 5.38
N LEU A 10 -14.54 18.04 5.27
CA LEU A 10 -13.29 17.55 4.71
C LEU A 10 -13.25 17.98 3.25
N MET A 11 -12.75 19.19 3.02
CA MET A 11 -12.29 19.59 1.70
C MET A 11 -11.23 18.55 1.35
N MET A 12 -11.51 17.67 0.37
CA MET A 12 -10.43 17.04 -0.39
C MET A 12 -9.54 18.21 -0.78
N MET A 13 -8.41 18.37 -0.10
CA MET A 13 -7.33 19.16 -0.65
C MET A 13 -6.94 18.38 -1.90
N SER A 14 -7.54 18.77 -3.01
CA SER A 14 -7.01 18.59 -4.33
C SER A 14 -5.62 19.22 -4.25
N VAL A 15 -4.64 18.43 -3.85
CA VAL A 15 -3.27 18.77 -4.14
C VAL A 15 -3.25 18.76 -5.65
N VAL A 16 -3.26 19.94 -6.24
CA VAL A 16 -2.98 20.14 -7.65
C VAL A 16 -1.48 19.83 -7.79
N LEU A 17 -1.16 18.55 -7.76
CA LEU A 17 0.14 18.03 -8.17
C LEU A 17 0.07 17.97 -9.69
N SER A 18 0.76 18.92 -10.28
CA SER A 18 1.10 19.02 -11.69
C SER A 18 1.27 17.64 -12.33
N GLY A 19 0.46 17.36 -13.35
CA GLY A 19 0.62 16.24 -14.27
C GLY A 19 0.45 14.85 -13.64
N HIS A 20 -0.79 14.38 -13.57
CA HIS A 20 -1.01 12.92 -13.64
C HIS A 20 -0.50 12.49 -15.01
N GLY A 21 0.73 11.95 -15.06
CA GLY A 21 1.23 11.32 -16.27
C GLY A 21 0.20 10.29 -16.69
N SER A 22 -0.40 10.48 -17.86
CA SER A 22 -1.37 9.52 -18.36
C SER A 22 -0.69 8.14 -18.41
N VAL A 23 -1.35 7.10 -17.89
CA VAL A 23 -0.89 5.70 -17.91
C VAL A 23 -0.26 5.22 -19.25
N PRO A 24 -0.65 5.74 -20.45
CA PRO A 24 -0.01 5.37 -21.71
C PRO A 24 1.51 5.54 -21.81
N ASP A 25 2.17 6.27 -20.89
CA ASP A 25 3.62 6.50 -20.94
C ASP A 25 4.45 5.59 -20.01
N VAL A 26 3.83 4.60 -19.35
CA VAL A 26 4.52 3.66 -18.47
C VAL A 26 5.06 2.47 -19.27
N ASP A 27 6.37 2.26 -19.24
CA ASP A 27 6.98 1.01 -19.73
C ASP A 27 6.82 -0.07 -18.66
N PHE A 28 6.23 -1.22 -18.98
CA PHE A 28 5.98 -2.30 -18.01
C PHE A 28 7.17 -3.27 -17.91
N THR A 29 8.38 -2.72 -17.85
CA THR A 29 9.63 -3.45 -17.58
C THR A 29 10.14 -3.17 -16.16
N ARG A 30 11.10 -3.98 -15.69
CA ARG A 30 11.80 -3.74 -14.42
C ARG A 30 12.49 -2.37 -14.51
N GLN A 31 12.16 -1.46 -13.60
CA GLN A 31 12.71 -0.11 -13.62
C GLN A 31 12.83 0.47 -12.21
N THR A 32 13.67 1.50 -12.09
CA THR A 32 13.80 2.28 -10.85
C THR A 32 12.68 3.31 -10.74
N ALA A 33 12.16 3.47 -9.54
CA ALA A 33 11.19 4.49 -9.18
C ALA A 33 11.61 5.14 -7.86
N HIS A 34 11.43 6.46 -7.77
CA HIS A 34 11.69 7.22 -6.55
C HIS A 34 10.39 7.41 -5.77
N VAL A 35 10.38 7.08 -4.48
CA VAL A 35 9.17 7.15 -3.63
C VAL A 35 9.00 8.55 -3.05
N VAL A 36 8.06 9.31 -3.60
CA VAL A 36 7.81 10.70 -3.20
C VAL A 36 6.74 10.85 -2.11
N TRP A 37 5.94 9.80 -1.87
CA TRP A 37 4.91 9.79 -0.83
C TRP A 37 4.48 8.38 -0.43
N VAL A 38 4.00 8.24 0.82
CA VAL A 38 3.37 7.03 1.35
C VAL A 38 2.05 7.39 2.02
N PHE A 39 0.93 6.90 1.48
CA PHE A 39 -0.42 7.21 1.96
C PHE A 39 -0.83 6.32 3.14
N ASP A 40 -0.65 5.02 2.99
CA ASP A 40 -1.01 4.00 3.97
C ASP A 40 -0.02 2.81 3.89
N GLY A 41 -0.39 1.65 4.43
CA GLY A 41 0.49 0.48 4.49
C GLY A 41 0.70 -0.27 3.16
N ASP A 42 0.05 0.14 2.06
CA ASP A 42 0.24 -0.49 0.74
C ASP A 42 0.21 0.48 -0.46
N THR A 43 -0.16 1.74 -0.25
CA THR A 43 -0.33 2.73 -1.31
C THR A 43 0.75 3.80 -1.23
N ILE A 44 1.49 3.98 -2.33
CA ILE A 44 2.60 4.92 -2.47
C ILE A 44 2.41 5.83 -3.69
N VAL A 45 3.18 6.91 -3.74
CA VAL A 45 3.36 7.73 -4.95
C VAL A 45 4.81 7.65 -5.36
N VAL A 46 5.03 7.41 -6.65
CA VAL A 46 6.37 7.28 -7.22
C VAL A 46 6.57 8.17 -8.43
N THR A 47 7.81 8.61 -8.64
CA THR A 47 8.29 9.15 -9.92
C THR A 47 9.10 8.06 -10.62
N LEU A 48 8.71 7.71 -11.85
CA LEU A 48 9.45 6.72 -12.65
C LEU A 48 10.68 7.38 -13.31
N ARG A 49 11.81 6.68 -13.33
CA ARG A 49 13.06 7.22 -13.90
C ARG A 49 12.87 7.61 -15.37
N GLY A 50 13.19 8.86 -15.70
CA GLY A 50 13.08 9.39 -17.06
C GLY A 50 11.66 9.76 -17.49
N LYS A 51 10.69 9.74 -16.58
CA LYS A 51 9.32 10.19 -16.81
C LYS A 51 9.05 11.48 -16.02
N SER A 52 8.30 12.39 -16.63
CA SER A 52 7.82 13.59 -15.96
C SER A 52 6.45 13.30 -15.35
N GLY A 53 6.38 13.19 -14.03
CA GLY A 53 5.12 13.07 -13.30
C GLY A 53 5.17 12.08 -12.14
N ASN A 54 4.10 12.11 -11.37
CA ASN A 54 3.90 11.22 -10.23
C ASN A 54 2.81 10.21 -10.55
N TYR A 55 3.01 8.99 -10.08
CA TYR A 55 2.09 7.87 -10.28
C TYR A 55 1.73 7.28 -8.92
N GLU A 56 0.44 7.13 -8.65
CA GLU A 56 -0.01 6.32 -7.53
C GLU A 56 0.22 4.83 -7.85
N ALA A 57 0.74 4.09 -6.88
CA ALA A 57 1.00 2.67 -6.99
C ALA A 57 0.56 1.93 -5.73
N ASN A 58 -0.04 0.75 -5.91
CA ASN A 58 -0.28 -0.21 -4.84
C ASN A 58 0.72 -1.34 -4.90
N LEU A 59 1.17 -1.75 -3.72
CA LEU A 59 1.94 -2.97 -3.53
C LEU A 59 1.06 -4.18 -3.92
N MET A 60 1.44 -4.87 -4.99
CA MET A 60 0.73 -6.03 -5.52
C MET A 60 0.63 -7.14 -4.46
N ALA A 61 -0.56 -7.74 -4.38
CA ALA A 61 -0.92 -8.78 -3.41
C ALA A 61 -0.76 -8.39 -1.92
N VAL A 62 -0.76 -7.10 -1.62
CA VAL A 62 -0.77 -6.54 -0.27
C VAL A 62 -2.07 -5.74 -0.11
N ASP A 63 -2.74 -5.89 1.03
CA ASP A 63 -3.92 -5.11 1.41
C ASP A 63 -3.75 -4.69 2.87
N ALA A 64 -3.58 -3.39 3.10
CA ALA A 64 -3.32 -2.80 4.40
C ALA A 64 -4.55 -2.09 4.98
N ALA A 65 -4.54 -1.88 6.29
CA ALA A 65 -5.57 -1.08 6.94
C ALA A 65 -5.47 0.37 6.47
N GLY A 66 -6.53 0.86 5.81
CA GLY A 66 -6.64 2.25 5.36
C GLY A 66 -7.38 3.16 6.34
N TRP A 67 -7.49 4.43 5.95
CA TRP A 67 -8.28 5.43 6.65
C TRP A 67 -9.77 5.24 6.39
N GLY A 68 -10.57 5.06 7.45
CA GLY A 68 -12.03 5.08 7.39
C GLY A 68 -12.61 6.44 7.79
N GLU A 69 -13.93 6.61 7.65
CA GLU A 69 -14.64 7.85 8.02
C GLU A 69 -14.45 8.22 9.51
N ASP A 70 -14.16 7.24 10.37
CA ASP A 70 -14.01 7.41 11.83
C ASP A 70 -12.56 7.59 12.31
N GLY A 71 -11.61 7.92 11.43
CA GLY A 71 -10.24 8.27 11.84
C GLY A 71 -9.18 7.16 11.77
N GLY A 72 -9.44 6.10 11.00
CA GLY A 72 -8.48 5.02 10.74
C GLY A 72 -8.95 3.65 11.20
N SER A 73 -8.78 2.64 10.35
CA SER A 73 -8.96 1.25 10.79
C SER A 73 -7.87 0.87 11.82
N CYS A 74 -8.14 -0.13 12.67
CA CYS A 74 -7.11 -0.66 13.56
C CYS A 74 -5.82 -0.96 12.78
N TYR A 75 -4.68 -0.50 13.29
CA TYR A 75 -3.34 -0.68 12.73
C TYR A 75 -3.01 0.12 11.45
N ALA A 76 -3.89 1.05 11.03
CA ALA A 76 -3.65 1.85 9.83
C ALA A 76 -2.45 2.80 9.96
N LEU A 77 -2.30 3.46 11.11
CA LEU A 77 -1.19 4.39 11.35
C LEU A 77 0.14 3.64 11.39
N GLU A 78 0.21 2.56 12.15
CA GLU A 78 1.40 1.73 12.31
C GLU A 78 1.85 1.14 10.97
N ALA A 79 0.91 0.68 10.14
CA ALA A 79 1.20 0.16 8.82
C ALA A 79 1.77 1.25 7.89
N ALA A 80 1.19 2.46 7.90
CA ALA A 80 1.66 3.59 7.11
C ALA A 80 3.04 4.07 7.56
N GLU A 81 3.27 4.18 8.88
CA GLU A 81 4.56 4.56 9.45
C GLU A 81 5.65 3.52 9.15
N PHE A 82 5.31 2.23 9.22
CA PHE A 82 6.22 1.17 8.84
C PHE A 82 6.66 1.28 7.38
N LEU A 83 5.71 1.41 6.45
CA LEU A 83 6.04 1.51 5.03
C LEU A 83 6.84 2.79 4.74
N ARG A 84 6.47 3.92 5.36
CA ARG A 84 7.19 5.18 5.25
C ARG A 84 8.64 5.04 5.72
N ALA A 85 8.86 4.47 6.90
CA ALA A 85 10.21 4.25 7.42
C ALA A 85 11.05 3.28 6.54
N LEU A 86 10.39 2.42 5.77
CA LEU A 86 11.06 1.45 4.93
C LEU A 86 11.49 2.00 3.56
N ILE A 87 10.69 2.88 2.94
CA ILE A 87 10.89 3.27 1.53
C ILE A 87 10.64 4.74 1.19
N PHE A 88 10.22 5.60 2.12
CA PHE A 88 9.98 7.01 1.78
C PHE A 88 11.30 7.73 1.46
N ASP A 89 11.29 8.55 0.39
CA ASP A 89 12.47 9.27 -0.11
C ASP A 89 13.60 8.35 -0.59
N GLU A 90 13.27 7.09 -0.90
CA GLU A 90 14.23 6.10 -1.38
C GLU A 90 13.99 5.74 -2.86
N ASP A 91 15.06 5.30 -3.52
CA ASP A 91 14.97 4.67 -4.84
C ASP A 91 14.68 3.18 -4.68
N ILE A 92 13.54 2.75 -5.22
CA ILE A 92 13.13 1.35 -5.26
C ILE A 92 13.20 0.81 -6.68
N VAL A 93 13.29 -0.51 -6.82
CA VAL A 93 13.04 -1.19 -8.08
C VAL A 93 11.61 -1.72 -8.07
N ILE A 94 10.87 -1.39 -9.12
CA ILE A 94 9.53 -1.93 -9.33
C ILE A 94 9.53 -2.95 -10.46
N THR A 95 8.74 -4.01 -10.26
CA THR A 95 8.41 -5.01 -11.26
C THR A 95 6.90 -5.24 -11.26
N TRP A 96 6.41 -5.91 -12.30
CA TRP A 96 4.99 -5.98 -12.61
C TRP A 96 4.48 -7.40 -12.48
N ASP A 97 3.20 -7.52 -12.15
CA ASP A 97 2.53 -8.80 -12.22
C ASP A 97 2.27 -9.23 -13.67
N SER A 98 2.27 -10.55 -13.90
CA SER A 98 1.98 -11.13 -15.20
C SER A 98 0.53 -10.88 -15.64
N VAL A 99 -0.41 -10.76 -14.70
CA VAL A 99 -1.84 -10.64 -14.98
C VAL A 99 -2.25 -9.17 -15.08
N ASP A 100 -2.19 -8.44 -13.96
CA ASP A 100 -2.72 -7.08 -13.85
C ASP A 100 -1.61 -6.07 -13.52
N LYS A 101 -1.54 -4.98 -14.29
CA LYS A 101 -0.51 -3.93 -14.13
C LYS A 101 -1.06 -2.62 -13.56
N THR A 102 -2.38 -2.47 -13.61
CA THR A 102 -3.10 -1.31 -13.08
C THR A 102 -4.43 -1.75 -12.49
N ASP A 103 -4.89 -1.07 -11.46
CA ASP A 103 -6.25 -1.27 -10.95
C ASP A 103 -7.29 -0.41 -11.69
N ARG A 104 -8.57 -0.62 -11.36
CA ARG A 104 -9.70 0.13 -11.94
C ARG A 104 -9.66 1.65 -11.71
N ARG A 105 -8.85 2.12 -10.75
CA ARG A 105 -8.66 3.55 -10.45
C ARG A 105 -7.47 4.14 -11.21
N GLY A 106 -6.76 3.32 -12.01
CA GLY A 106 -5.57 3.73 -12.75
C GLY A 106 -4.30 3.72 -11.93
N ARG A 107 -4.31 3.19 -10.69
CA ARG A 107 -3.11 3.04 -9.89
C ARG A 107 -2.27 1.89 -10.43
N LEU A 108 -0.96 2.07 -10.45
CA LEU A 108 -0.02 1.01 -10.82
C LEU A 108 -0.09 -0.14 -9.80
N LEU A 109 0.10 -1.38 -10.25
CA LEU A 109 0.22 -2.56 -9.40
C LEU A 109 1.66 -3.08 -9.47
N VAL A 110 2.40 -2.96 -8.36
CA VAL A 110 3.85 -3.17 -8.37
C VAL A 110 4.31 -4.14 -7.29
N TYR A 111 5.28 -4.98 -7.65
CA TYR A 111 6.19 -5.58 -6.69
C TYR A 111 7.39 -4.65 -6.51
N ALA A 112 7.59 -4.17 -5.29
CA ALA A 112 8.67 -3.26 -4.93
C ALA A 112 9.83 -3.99 -4.25
N GLU A 113 11.05 -3.60 -4.59
CA GLU A 113 12.30 -4.11 -4.04
C GLU A 113 13.19 -2.94 -3.63
N ILE A 114 13.71 -2.97 -2.40
CA ILE A 114 14.70 -2.00 -1.91
C ILE A 114 15.93 -2.77 -1.43
N ALA A 115 17.11 -2.42 -1.94
CA ALA A 115 18.37 -3.10 -1.62
C ALA A 115 18.30 -4.65 -1.70
N GLY A 116 17.61 -5.19 -2.71
CA GLY A 116 17.43 -6.64 -2.89
C GLY A 116 16.37 -7.28 -1.98
N LYS A 117 15.68 -6.50 -1.15
CA LYS A 117 14.62 -6.97 -0.25
C LYS A 117 13.24 -6.70 -0.85
N ASP A 118 12.40 -7.73 -0.87
CA ASP A 118 10.99 -7.61 -1.26
C ASP A 118 10.20 -6.81 -0.21
N VAL A 119 9.77 -5.60 -0.59
CA VAL A 119 9.04 -4.66 0.26
C VAL A 119 7.65 -5.20 0.58
N ASN A 120 6.93 -5.69 -0.42
CA ASN A 120 5.58 -6.26 -0.27
C ASN A 120 5.59 -7.40 0.76
N ALA A 121 6.55 -8.32 0.62
CA ALA A 121 6.74 -9.43 1.55
C ALA A 121 7.08 -8.94 2.97
N GLU A 122 7.88 -7.88 3.10
CA GLU A 122 8.24 -7.33 4.41
C GLU A 122 7.05 -6.69 5.13
N VAL A 123 6.20 -5.94 4.43
CA VAL A 123 4.97 -5.37 5.00
C VAL A 123 4.10 -6.48 5.59
N ILE A 124 3.91 -7.57 4.86
CA ILE A 124 3.14 -8.74 5.32
C ILE A 124 3.84 -9.45 6.49
N ARG A 125 5.15 -9.68 6.37
CA ARG A 125 5.97 -10.36 7.40
C ARG A 125 5.90 -9.66 8.74
N ARG A 126 5.82 -8.32 8.72
CA ARG A 126 5.72 -7.47 9.90
C ARG A 126 4.28 -7.24 10.39
N GLY A 127 3.31 -7.93 9.79
CA GLY A 127 1.91 -7.88 10.20
C GLY A 127 1.27 -6.50 9.96
N ASN A 128 1.76 -5.75 8.96
CA ASN A 128 1.20 -4.44 8.59
C ASN A 128 0.13 -4.54 7.50
N ALA A 129 -0.06 -5.73 6.91
CA ALA A 129 -1.03 -6.00 5.87
C ALA A 129 -1.40 -7.49 5.85
N TRP A 130 -2.46 -7.83 5.10
CA TRP A 130 -2.85 -9.19 4.75
C TRP A 130 -2.80 -9.40 3.23
N VAL A 131 -2.96 -10.65 2.79
CA VAL A 131 -2.94 -11.00 1.37
C VAL A 131 -4.36 -11.16 0.84
N PRO A 132 -4.82 -10.36 -0.14
CA PRO A 132 -6.18 -10.48 -0.66
C PRO A 132 -6.42 -11.82 -1.37
N ARG A 133 -7.45 -12.57 -0.95
CA ARG A 133 -7.73 -13.92 -1.49
C ARG A 133 -8.40 -13.90 -2.86
N LYS A 134 -9.09 -12.81 -3.21
CA LYS A 134 -9.91 -12.71 -4.42
C LYS A 134 -9.12 -12.61 -5.73
N TYR A 135 -7.97 -11.92 -5.73
CA TYR A 135 -7.27 -11.53 -6.95
C TYR A 135 -6.01 -12.38 -7.19
N PRO A 136 -5.76 -12.91 -8.39
CA PRO A 136 -4.52 -13.64 -8.68
C PRO A 136 -3.30 -12.69 -8.58
N ALA A 137 -2.14 -13.27 -8.27
CA ALA A 137 -0.86 -12.58 -8.30
C ALA A 137 0.27 -13.61 -8.32
N ASP A 138 1.34 -13.33 -9.05
CA ASP A 138 2.49 -14.24 -9.25
C ASP A 138 3.08 -14.72 -7.92
N LYS A 139 3.26 -13.81 -6.95
CA LYS A 139 3.86 -14.10 -5.63
C LYS A 139 2.86 -14.52 -4.55
N LYS A 140 1.58 -14.67 -4.88
CA LYS A 140 0.50 -14.85 -3.90
C LYS A 140 0.73 -16.02 -2.94
N ALA A 141 1.12 -17.17 -3.47
CA ALA A 141 1.31 -18.38 -2.67
C ALA A 141 2.45 -18.21 -1.65
N GLU A 142 3.50 -17.47 -2.00
CA GLU A 142 4.59 -17.13 -1.08
C GLU A 142 4.10 -16.18 0.01
N TYR A 143 3.39 -15.12 -0.38
CA TYR A 143 2.89 -14.12 0.54
C TYR A 143 1.90 -14.70 1.55
N ILE A 144 1.04 -15.64 1.14
CA ILE A 144 0.14 -16.37 2.06
C ILE A 144 0.94 -17.14 3.12
N ARG A 145 2.06 -17.77 2.76
CA ARG A 145 2.91 -18.46 3.75
C ARG A 145 3.51 -17.48 4.75
N ILE A 146 3.98 -16.33 4.28
CA ILE A 146 4.55 -15.27 5.13
C ILE A 146 3.49 -14.70 6.07
N GLU A 147 2.30 -14.41 5.54
CA GLU A 147 1.15 -13.94 6.31
C GLU A 147 0.79 -14.92 7.43
N ARG A 148 0.72 -16.22 7.12
CA ARG A 148 0.41 -17.27 8.10
C ARG A 148 1.41 -17.25 9.25
N LEU A 149 2.71 -17.13 8.97
CA LEU A 149 3.74 -17.05 10.01
C LEU A 149 3.57 -15.81 10.90
N ALA A 150 3.29 -14.65 10.30
CA ALA A 150 3.03 -13.42 11.05
C ALA A 150 1.79 -13.55 11.94
N ARG A 151 0.73 -14.18 11.43
CA ARG A 151 -0.51 -14.42 12.16
C ARG A 151 -0.36 -15.40 13.31
N ASP A 152 0.23 -16.57 13.04
CA ASP A 152 0.45 -17.61 14.05
C ASP A 152 1.35 -17.09 15.18
N SER A 153 2.26 -16.16 14.86
CA SER A 153 3.14 -15.48 15.81
C SER A 153 2.54 -14.20 16.43
N LYS A 154 1.30 -13.85 16.10
CA LYS A 154 0.60 -12.64 16.57
C LYS A 154 1.38 -11.34 16.34
N ILE A 155 2.06 -11.23 15.19
CA ILE A 155 2.85 -10.06 14.82
C ILE A 155 1.94 -8.96 14.29
N GLY A 156 2.20 -7.72 14.70
CA GLY A 156 1.51 -6.53 14.20
C GLY A 156 0.00 -6.60 14.40
N LEU A 157 -0.78 -6.34 13.34
CA LEU A 157 -2.25 -6.31 13.41
C LEU A 157 -2.84 -7.60 14.02
N TRP A 158 -2.18 -8.75 13.83
CA TRP A 158 -2.65 -10.04 14.31
C TRP A 158 -2.60 -10.19 15.84
N GLY A 159 -1.76 -9.41 16.52
CA GLY A 159 -1.68 -9.37 17.98
C GLY A 159 -2.28 -8.11 18.59
N SER A 160 -2.34 -7.02 17.82
CA SER A 160 -2.77 -5.70 18.31
C SER A 160 -4.25 -5.42 18.09
N CYS A 161 -4.86 -5.96 17.04
CA CYS A 161 -6.25 -5.66 16.71
C CYS A 161 -7.26 -6.57 17.40
N PRO A 162 -8.44 -6.04 17.76
CA PRO A 162 -9.51 -6.85 18.33
C PRO A 162 -9.95 -7.97 17.39
N GLU A 163 -10.33 -9.12 17.93
CA GLU A 163 -10.76 -10.29 17.12
C GLU A 163 -11.91 -9.95 16.17
N GLY A 164 -12.86 -9.10 16.59
CA GLY A 164 -13.96 -8.62 15.75
C GLY A 164 -13.49 -7.88 14.49
N TYR A 165 -12.37 -7.14 14.58
CA TYR A 165 -11.74 -6.48 13.43
C TYR A 165 -11.12 -7.52 12.48
N LEU A 166 -10.49 -8.56 13.04
CA LEU A 166 -9.80 -9.61 12.28
C LEU A 166 -10.77 -10.57 11.56
N LYS A 167 -12.00 -10.76 12.06
CA LYS A 167 -13.01 -11.67 11.45
C LYS A 167 -13.37 -11.34 10.01
N HIS A 168 -13.16 -10.09 9.58
CA HIS A 168 -13.43 -9.66 8.21
C HIS A 168 -12.19 -9.72 7.30
N ARG A 169 -11.04 -10.10 7.84
CA ARG A 169 -9.79 -10.29 7.10
C ARG A 169 -9.65 -11.77 6.74
N PRO A 170 -9.00 -12.10 5.62
CA PRO A 170 -9.02 -13.45 5.10
C PRO A 170 -8.48 -14.44 6.13
N SER A 171 -9.23 -15.51 6.35
CA SER A 171 -8.77 -16.66 7.15
C SER A 171 -7.58 -17.38 6.51
#